data_AF-A0AAD3M342-F1
#
_entry.id   AF-A0AAD3M342-F1
#
_cell.length_a   1.000
_cell.length_b   1.000
_cell.length_c   1.000
_cell.angle_alpha   90.00
_cell.angle_beta   90.00
_cell.angle_gamma   90.00
#
_symmetry.space_group_name_H-M   'P 1'
#
loop_
_entity.id
_entity.type
_entity.pdbx_description
1 polymer ?
#
loop_
_entity_poly.entity_id
_entity_poly.type
_entity_poly.pdbx_seq_one_letter_code
_entity_poly.pdbx_strand_id
1 'polypeptide(L)'
;MGSLGDRRQKYHQGSADQQLSTQPRSAVVHRPDATDDACPSSCICARESGTVTCRDGGDTEVPGDIPEWTSTLILKGRNISTLQRGAFMTNGTELEITTLSLSYNGIQVIEPYAFLGLPHLHLLDLSHNQLESISARAFHGLPELRSLYLNESILPPATAQLLNALNTQSLRNLHRLELAGNRLKSIPLMRLDIYNLHALVLVNNSIESIGWENVTNLYQQMRIRVYLSLNPFRCNCDLEAFYYWLKNSSQCPDAGRLLCSEPEAKRGIPVEKLRGEDVDCMNENLEAVSYVFLGIVLALIGVVFLMVLYLNRGGIKRWLNNIREACRDQMEVYHYRYEQDSDPRLANVAV
;
A
#
# COMPACT_ATOMS: atom_id res chain seq x y z
N MET A 1 -47.75 -85.44 53.71
CA MET A 1 -47.06 -86.12 52.58
C MET A 1 -47.40 -85.35 51.31
N GLY A 2 -46.44 -85.23 50.38
CA GLY A 2 -46.36 -84.25 49.28
C GLY A 2 -47.60 -84.12 48.37
N SER A 3 -47.69 -83.16 47.45
CA SER A 3 -46.65 -82.51 46.66
C SER A 3 -47.28 -81.40 45.77
N LEU A 4 -46.51 -80.33 45.55
CA LEU A 4 -46.42 -79.39 44.40
C LEU A 4 -47.64 -79.02 43.52
N GLY A 5 -47.72 -77.72 43.16
CA GLY A 5 -48.09 -77.32 41.79
C GLY A 5 -48.85 -76.00 41.62
N ASP A 6 -48.09 -74.92 41.42
CA ASP A 6 -48.50 -73.53 41.17
C ASP A 6 -49.10 -73.28 39.76
N ARG A 7 -50.17 -72.45 39.66
CA ARG A 7 -50.31 -71.37 38.65
C ARG A 7 -51.68 -70.65 38.65
N ARG A 8 -51.56 -69.32 38.63
CA ARG A 8 -52.37 -68.29 37.94
C ARG A 8 -53.62 -67.66 38.60
N GLN A 9 -53.47 -66.34 38.71
CA GLN A 9 -54.41 -65.24 38.41
C GLN A 9 -55.55 -64.95 39.40
N LYS A 10 -55.36 -63.81 40.08
CA LYS A 10 -56.28 -63.06 40.94
C LYS A 10 -55.56 -61.71 41.17
N TYR A 11 -56.09 -60.51 41.02
CA TYR A 11 -57.44 -59.94 41.11
C TYR A 11 -57.46 -58.60 40.34
N HIS A 12 -58.60 -58.23 39.77
CA HIS A 12 -58.93 -56.83 39.49
C HIS A 12 -60.30 -56.52 40.11
N GLN A 13 -60.29 -55.70 41.16
CA GLN A 13 -61.45 -54.94 41.63
C GLN A 13 -60.94 -53.85 42.58
N GLY A 14 -61.08 -52.59 42.17
CA GLY A 14 -60.75 -51.42 42.96
C GLY A 14 -61.83 -50.38 42.73
N SER A 15 -62.69 -50.21 43.74
CA SER A 15 -63.78 -49.25 43.82
C SER A 15 -63.25 -47.83 44.02
N ALA A 16 -64.05 -46.88 43.55
CA ALA A 16 -63.86 -45.44 43.62
C ALA A 16 -63.84 -44.90 45.06
N ASP A 17 -63.00 -43.89 45.27
CA ASP A 17 -63.23 -42.81 46.23
C ASP A 17 -62.86 -41.47 45.59
N GLN A 18 -63.82 -40.56 45.60
CA GLN A 18 -63.73 -39.17 45.18
C GLN A 18 -62.94 -38.36 46.21
N GLN A 19 -61.89 -37.67 45.78
CA GLN A 19 -61.35 -36.52 46.49
C GLN A 19 -61.13 -35.33 45.56
N LEU A 20 -61.52 -34.20 46.14
CA LEU A 20 -61.82 -32.91 45.57
C LEU A 20 -60.54 -32.14 45.22
N SER A 21 -60.50 -31.61 43.98
CA SER A 21 -59.92 -30.33 43.56
C SER A 21 -58.91 -29.66 44.51
N THR A 22 -57.65 -29.56 44.05
CA THR A 22 -56.91 -28.30 43.87
C THR A 22 -55.64 -28.60 43.06
N GLN A 23 -55.70 -28.50 41.73
CA GLN A 23 -54.49 -28.41 40.91
C GLN A 23 -54.02 -26.95 40.88
N PRO A 24 -52.71 -26.67 41.03
CA PRO A 24 -52.19 -25.34 40.75
C PRO A 24 -52.40 -25.09 39.26
N ARG A 25 -53.03 -23.96 38.92
CA ARG A 25 -53.03 -23.44 37.55
C ARG A 25 -51.57 -23.30 37.14
N SER A 26 -51.08 -24.24 36.33
CA SER A 26 -49.90 -24.00 35.49
C SER A 26 -50.23 -22.77 34.66
N ALA A 27 -49.68 -21.62 35.06
CA ALA A 27 -49.58 -20.49 34.18
C ALA A 27 -48.78 -20.98 32.99
N VAL A 28 -49.48 -21.24 31.89
CA VAL A 28 -48.87 -21.23 30.57
C VAL A 28 -48.30 -19.83 30.45
N VAL A 29 -47.03 -19.69 30.79
CA VAL A 29 -46.23 -18.55 30.36
C VAL A 29 -46.17 -18.73 28.86
N HIS A 30 -47.13 -18.12 28.16
CA HIS A 30 -46.86 -17.65 26.82
C HIS A 30 -45.60 -16.81 26.97
N ARG A 31 -44.46 -17.38 26.56
CA ARG A 31 -43.35 -16.55 26.11
C ARG A 31 -44.00 -15.61 25.11
N PRO A 32 -43.91 -14.29 25.26
CA PRO A 32 -44.26 -13.45 24.14
C PRO A 32 -43.40 -13.99 22.99
N ASP A 33 -44.04 -14.28 21.87
CA ASP A 33 -43.34 -14.34 20.59
C ASP A 33 -42.25 -13.27 20.64
N ALA A 34 -41.01 -13.64 20.35
CA ALA A 34 -39.94 -12.67 20.22
C ALA A 34 -40.37 -11.71 19.11
N THR A 35 -40.98 -10.60 19.53
CA THR A 35 -41.56 -9.62 18.65
C THR A 35 -40.43 -9.03 17.84
N ASP A 36 -40.70 -8.89 16.55
CA ASP A 36 -40.07 -8.11 15.47
C ASP A 36 -39.73 -6.63 15.82
N ASP A 37 -39.59 -6.32 17.12
CA ASP A 37 -39.53 -5.00 17.77
C ASP A 37 -38.38 -4.89 18.82
N ALA A 38 -37.57 -5.93 19.04
CA ALA A 38 -36.48 -5.86 20.02
C ALA A 38 -35.30 -5.03 19.47
N CYS A 39 -35.27 -3.73 19.80
CA CYS A 39 -34.09 -2.91 19.61
C CYS A 39 -33.02 -3.30 20.65
N PRO A 40 -31.74 -3.50 20.26
CA PRO A 40 -30.69 -3.79 21.22
C PRO A 40 -30.58 -2.68 22.27
N SER A 41 -30.33 -3.06 23.52
CA SER A 41 -30.37 -2.14 24.66
C SER A 41 -29.39 -0.95 24.57
N SER A 42 -28.28 -1.11 23.85
CA SER A 42 -27.26 -0.08 23.60
C SER A 42 -27.43 0.64 22.25
N CYS A 43 -28.62 0.53 21.64
CA CYS A 43 -28.94 1.06 20.32
C CYS A 43 -30.25 1.87 20.31
N ILE A 44 -30.36 2.72 19.29
CA ILE A 44 -31.56 3.48 18.95
C ILE A 44 -32.02 2.96 17.58
N CYS A 45 -33.27 2.49 17.53
CA CYS A 45 -33.86 1.87 16.33
C CYS A 45 -34.95 2.77 15.75
N ALA A 46 -34.86 3.07 14.46
CA ALA A 46 -35.84 3.82 13.70
C ALA A 46 -36.39 2.93 12.57
N ARG A 47 -37.53 2.28 12.83
CA ARG A 47 -38.13 1.29 11.92
C ARG A 47 -38.55 1.89 10.57
N GLU A 48 -39.10 3.09 10.58
CA GLU A 48 -39.57 3.78 9.36
C GLU A 48 -38.43 4.02 8.35
N SER A 49 -37.23 4.31 8.83
CA SER A 49 -36.03 4.49 8.01
C SER A 49 -35.15 3.22 7.93
N GLY A 50 -35.56 2.13 8.56
CA GLY A 50 -34.79 0.90 8.65
C GLY A 50 -33.39 1.08 9.26
N THR A 51 -33.23 2.03 10.19
CA THR A 51 -31.92 2.43 10.73
C THR A 51 -31.75 2.00 12.18
N VAL A 52 -30.63 1.36 12.49
CA VAL A 52 -30.21 1.03 13.87
C VAL A 52 -28.89 1.73 14.14
N THR A 53 -28.88 2.61 15.14
CA THR A 53 -27.69 3.38 15.54
C THR A 53 -27.30 3.03 16.95
N CYS A 54 -26.09 2.54 17.13
CA CYS A 54 -25.54 2.20 18.42
C CYS A 54 -24.30 3.04 18.69
N ARG A 55 -24.34 3.80 19.78
CA ARG A 55 -23.29 4.74 20.18
C ARG A 55 -22.86 4.44 21.61
N ASP A 56 -21.57 4.62 21.90
CA ASP A 56 -20.99 4.66 23.24
C ASP A 56 -21.48 3.49 24.14
N GLY A 57 -20.81 2.34 23.99
CA GLY A 57 -21.08 1.15 24.79
C GLY A 57 -19.78 0.44 25.18
N GLY A 58 -19.81 -0.32 26.28
CA GLY A 58 -18.70 -1.19 26.70
C GLY A 58 -18.58 -2.47 25.87
N ASP A 59 -19.41 -2.63 24.84
CA ASP A 59 -19.45 -3.81 23.98
C ASP A 59 -18.13 -3.92 23.19
N THR A 60 -17.47 -5.06 23.34
CA THR A 60 -16.25 -5.43 22.60
C THR A 60 -16.55 -6.18 21.30
N GLU A 61 -17.83 -6.49 21.06
CA GLU A 61 -18.30 -7.29 19.95
C GLU A 61 -19.51 -6.62 19.26
N VAL A 62 -19.84 -7.11 18.06
CA VAL A 62 -21.03 -6.68 17.31
C VAL A 62 -22.29 -7.24 18.02
N PRO A 63 -23.34 -6.44 18.24
CA PRO A 63 -24.60 -6.94 18.81
C PRO A 63 -25.18 -8.09 17.98
N GLY A 64 -25.52 -9.20 18.64
CA GLY A 64 -26.09 -10.37 17.97
C GLY A 64 -27.60 -10.27 17.69
N ASP A 65 -28.29 -9.35 18.37
CA ASP A 65 -29.74 -9.14 18.36
C ASP A 65 -30.18 -8.01 17.42
N ILE A 66 -29.56 -7.91 16.24
CA ILE A 66 -29.93 -6.92 15.23
C ILE A 66 -31.30 -7.26 14.61
N PRO A 67 -32.28 -6.33 14.57
CA PRO A 67 -33.58 -6.57 13.95
C PRO A 67 -33.48 -6.93 12.46
N GLU A 68 -34.30 -7.88 11.99
CA GLU A 68 -34.25 -8.39 10.60
C GLU A 68 -34.57 -7.31 9.56
N TRP A 69 -35.42 -6.33 9.90
CA TRP A 69 -35.76 -5.20 9.02
C TRP A 69 -34.65 -4.16 8.85
N THR A 70 -33.52 -4.32 9.55
CA THR A 70 -32.42 -3.35 9.53
C THR A 70 -31.79 -3.25 8.15
N SER A 71 -31.92 -2.08 7.52
CA SER A 71 -31.27 -1.77 6.24
C SER A 71 -29.95 -1.00 6.44
N THR A 72 -29.86 -0.21 7.51
CA THR A 72 -28.71 0.64 7.84
C THR A 72 -28.30 0.41 9.29
N LEU A 73 -27.08 -0.08 9.49
CA LEU A 73 -26.50 -0.31 10.80
C LEU A 73 -25.31 0.63 11.04
N ILE A 74 -25.39 1.44 12.08
CA ILE A 74 -24.34 2.39 12.46
C ILE A 74 -23.84 2.01 13.85
N LEU A 75 -22.60 1.50 13.91
CA LEU A 75 -21.88 1.17 15.13
C LEU A 75 -20.69 2.14 15.22
N LYS A 76 -20.73 3.09 16.15
CA LYS A 76 -19.67 4.11 16.29
C LYS A 76 -19.27 4.29 17.75
N GLY A 77 -17.97 4.45 18.00
CA GLY A 77 -17.45 4.76 19.34
C GLY A 77 -17.49 3.57 20.30
N ARG A 78 -17.48 2.34 19.79
CA ARG A 78 -17.38 1.11 20.57
C ARG A 78 -15.92 0.64 20.64
N ASN A 79 -15.60 -0.28 21.55
CA ASN A 79 -14.25 -0.84 21.66
C ASN A 79 -14.15 -2.20 20.96
N ILE A 80 -14.61 -2.26 19.69
CA ILE A 80 -14.59 -3.47 18.89
C ILE A 80 -13.19 -3.62 18.29
N SER A 81 -12.30 -4.35 18.98
CA SER A 81 -10.91 -4.51 18.52
C SER A 81 -10.78 -5.47 17.33
N THR A 82 -11.66 -6.47 17.24
CA THR A 82 -11.55 -7.56 16.26
C THR A 82 -12.90 -7.83 15.60
N LEU A 83 -12.94 -7.81 14.28
CA LEU A 83 -14.07 -8.34 13.52
C LEU A 83 -13.81 -9.81 13.21
N GLN A 84 -14.49 -10.69 13.95
CA GLN A 84 -14.37 -12.13 13.83
C GLN A 84 -15.08 -12.65 12.56
N ARG A 85 -14.75 -13.88 12.16
CA ARG A 85 -15.45 -14.58 11.07
C ARG A 85 -16.97 -14.59 11.29
N GLY A 86 -17.73 -14.09 10.31
CA GLY A 86 -19.19 -14.09 10.35
C GLY A 86 -19.77 -13.24 11.48
N ALA A 87 -19.11 -12.13 11.85
CA ALA A 87 -19.56 -11.23 12.92
C ALA A 87 -20.96 -10.63 12.70
N PHE A 88 -21.50 -10.75 11.49
CA PHE A 88 -22.83 -10.26 11.10
C PHE A 88 -23.79 -11.38 10.71
N MET A 89 -23.52 -12.62 11.15
CA MET A 89 -24.46 -13.74 11.03
C MET A 89 -25.24 -13.89 12.34
N THR A 90 -26.53 -13.55 12.32
CA THR A 90 -27.42 -13.77 13.47
C THR A 90 -28.13 -15.10 13.31
N ASN A 91 -27.96 -16.04 14.23
CA ASN A 91 -28.60 -17.38 14.19
C ASN A 91 -28.43 -18.15 12.86
N GLY A 92 -27.37 -17.85 12.09
CA GLY A 92 -27.11 -18.46 10.79
C GLY A 92 -27.92 -17.89 9.62
N THR A 93 -28.68 -16.81 9.83
CA THR A 93 -29.37 -16.07 8.77
C THR A 93 -28.52 -14.91 8.27
N GLU A 94 -28.71 -14.57 6.99
CA GLU A 94 -28.16 -13.38 6.36
C GLU A 94 -29.01 -12.17 6.74
N LEU A 95 -28.38 -11.00 6.87
CA LEU A 95 -29.06 -9.74 7.17
C LEU A 95 -29.22 -8.93 5.88
N GLU A 96 -30.38 -8.27 5.75
CA GLU A 96 -30.74 -7.42 4.60
C GLU A 96 -30.10 -6.01 4.68
N ILE A 97 -28.92 -5.89 5.31
CA ILE A 97 -28.23 -4.62 5.51
C ILE A 97 -27.58 -4.17 4.21
N THR A 98 -27.88 -2.94 3.81
CA THR A 98 -27.31 -2.27 2.63
C THR A 98 -26.20 -1.28 2.99
N THR A 99 -26.23 -0.73 4.21
CA THR A 99 -25.27 0.27 4.70
C THR A 99 -24.78 -0.11 6.09
N LEU A 100 -23.46 -0.28 6.23
CA LEU A 100 -22.79 -0.59 7.50
C LEU A 100 -21.70 0.45 7.78
N SER A 101 -21.83 1.20 8.88
CA SER A 101 -20.74 2.02 9.40
C SER A 101 -20.21 1.43 10.70
N LEU A 102 -18.91 1.16 10.71
CA LEU A 102 -18.09 0.70 11.82
C LEU A 102 -17.00 1.72 12.15
N SER A 103 -17.23 2.99 11.80
CA SER A 103 -16.23 4.04 11.97
C SER A 103 -15.95 4.33 13.45
N TYR A 104 -14.72 4.74 13.77
CA TYR A 104 -14.30 5.10 15.13
C TYR A 104 -14.56 4.00 16.18
N ASN A 105 -14.31 2.73 15.87
CA ASN A 105 -14.47 1.62 16.82
C ASN A 105 -13.13 1.04 17.33
N GLY A 106 -11.99 1.59 16.90
CA GLY A 106 -10.68 1.07 17.29
C GLY A 106 -10.38 -0.34 16.78
N ILE A 107 -11.00 -0.74 15.65
CA ILE A 107 -10.78 -2.07 15.05
C ILE A 107 -9.31 -2.19 14.62
N GLN A 108 -8.65 -3.25 15.08
CA GLN A 108 -7.26 -3.58 14.78
C GLN A 108 -7.14 -4.78 13.84
N VAL A 109 -8.05 -5.76 13.95
CA VAL A 109 -7.97 -7.01 13.20
C VAL A 109 -9.28 -7.30 12.46
N ILE A 110 -9.17 -7.61 11.17
CA ILE A 110 -10.27 -8.16 10.36
C ILE A 110 -9.93 -9.58 9.94
N GLU A 111 -10.67 -10.54 10.52
CA GLU A 111 -10.51 -11.96 10.24
C GLU A 111 -11.02 -12.36 8.84
N PRO A 112 -10.66 -13.55 8.33
CA PRO A 112 -11.24 -14.07 7.10
C PRO A 112 -12.77 -14.17 7.19
N TYR A 113 -13.48 -13.70 6.17
CA TYR A 113 -14.94 -13.76 6.06
C TYR A 113 -15.67 -13.02 7.20
N ALA A 114 -15.08 -11.93 7.71
CA ALA A 114 -15.67 -11.17 8.80
C ALA A 114 -17.08 -10.60 8.48
N PHE A 115 -17.30 -10.22 7.23
CA PHE A 115 -18.57 -9.67 6.74
C PHE A 115 -19.48 -10.70 6.07
N LEU A 116 -19.23 -12.00 6.30
CA LEU A 116 -20.16 -13.04 5.85
C LEU A 116 -21.52 -12.84 6.53
N GLY A 117 -22.61 -13.03 5.78
CA GLY A 117 -23.97 -12.72 6.23
C GLY A 117 -24.53 -11.39 5.70
N LEU A 118 -23.75 -10.62 4.93
CA LEU A 118 -24.16 -9.31 4.38
C LEU A 118 -24.15 -9.29 2.83
N PRO A 119 -24.95 -10.14 2.16
CA PRO A 119 -24.90 -10.28 0.70
C PRO A 119 -25.31 -9.01 -0.07
N HIS A 120 -26.20 -8.20 0.51
CA HIS A 120 -26.77 -6.99 -0.10
C HIS A 120 -26.07 -5.69 0.30
N LEU A 121 -24.91 -5.77 0.96
CA LEU A 121 -24.20 -4.60 1.44
C LEU A 121 -23.66 -3.77 0.26
N HIS A 122 -24.05 -2.50 0.17
CA HIS A 122 -23.59 -1.56 -0.86
C HIS A 122 -22.53 -0.60 -0.33
N LEU A 123 -22.59 -0.23 0.95
CA LEU A 123 -21.64 0.69 1.59
C LEU A 123 -21.10 0.09 2.87
N LEU A 124 -19.76 0.01 2.95
CA LEU A 124 -19.02 -0.36 4.16
C LEU A 124 -18.08 0.78 4.54
N ASP A 125 -18.29 1.34 5.72
CA ASP A 125 -17.43 2.38 6.29
C ASP A 125 -16.65 1.85 7.50
N LEU A 126 -15.34 1.74 7.33
CA LEU A 126 -14.37 1.33 8.35
C LEU A 126 -13.43 2.50 8.70
N SER A 127 -13.78 3.74 8.38
CA SER A 127 -12.92 4.92 8.57
C SER A 127 -12.58 5.16 10.04
N HIS A 128 -11.43 5.77 10.31
CA HIS A 128 -10.93 6.08 11.65
C HIS A 128 -10.87 4.86 12.58
N ASN A 129 -10.36 3.75 12.06
CA ASN A 129 -9.96 2.58 12.85
C ASN A 129 -8.43 2.47 12.91
N GLN A 130 -7.88 1.38 13.46
CA GLN A 130 -6.44 1.22 13.65
C GLN A 130 -5.99 -0.14 13.15
N LEU A 131 -6.32 -0.45 11.89
CA LEU A 131 -6.12 -1.77 11.28
C LEU A 131 -4.62 -2.12 11.23
N GLU A 132 -4.24 -3.11 12.03
CA GLU A 132 -2.92 -3.72 12.08
C GLU A 132 -2.84 -5.00 11.25
N SER A 133 -3.97 -5.73 11.15
CA SER A 133 -4.06 -6.99 10.43
C SER A 133 -5.35 -7.10 9.62
N ILE A 134 -5.22 -7.33 8.31
CA ILE A 134 -6.33 -7.49 7.38
C ILE A 134 -6.15 -8.80 6.63
N SER A 135 -7.05 -9.75 6.82
CA SER A 135 -7.01 -11.00 6.06
C SER A 135 -7.18 -10.74 4.55
N ALA A 136 -6.49 -11.53 3.71
CA ALA A 136 -6.72 -11.54 2.25
C ALA A 136 -8.17 -11.94 1.87
N ARG A 137 -8.93 -12.51 2.81
CA ARG A 137 -10.36 -12.84 2.64
C ARG A 137 -11.25 -12.01 3.56
N ALA A 138 -10.77 -10.88 4.08
CA ALA A 138 -11.55 -9.99 4.95
C ALA A 138 -12.89 -9.60 4.31
N PHE A 139 -12.86 -9.16 3.04
CA PHE A 139 -14.03 -8.67 2.30
C PHE A 139 -14.74 -9.75 1.46
N HIS A 140 -14.47 -11.04 1.69
CA HIS A 140 -15.23 -12.10 1.01
C HIS A 140 -16.68 -12.13 1.50
N GLY A 141 -17.60 -12.41 0.58
CA GLY A 141 -19.04 -12.47 0.88
C GLY A 141 -19.78 -11.15 0.67
N LEU A 142 -19.14 -10.15 0.04
CA LEU A 142 -19.70 -8.84 -0.26
C LEU A 142 -19.90 -8.62 -1.77
N PRO A 143 -20.75 -9.42 -2.45
CA PRO A 143 -20.86 -9.40 -3.91
C PRO A 143 -21.42 -8.08 -4.45
N GLU A 144 -22.25 -7.38 -3.69
CA GLU A 144 -22.89 -6.13 -4.11
C GLU A 144 -22.18 -4.86 -3.62
N LEU A 145 -21.02 -4.96 -2.97
CA LEU A 145 -20.36 -3.80 -2.38
C LEU A 145 -19.94 -2.79 -3.45
N ARG A 146 -20.41 -1.55 -3.30
CA ARG A 146 -20.16 -0.44 -4.23
C ARG A 146 -19.21 0.59 -3.66
N SER A 147 -19.24 0.83 -2.34
CA SER A 147 -18.41 1.83 -1.67
C SER A 147 -17.72 1.23 -0.45
N LEU A 148 -16.40 1.36 -0.40
CA LEU A 148 -15.58 0.96 0.74
C LEU A 148 -14.77 2.17 1.23
N TYR A 149 -15.00 2.56 2.48
CA TYR A 149 -14.28 3.66 3.13
C TYR A 149 -13.32 3.12 4.19
N LEU A 150 -12.06 3.48 4.05
CA LEU A 150 -10.93 3.09 4.90
C LEU A 150 -10.06 4.33 5.20
N ASN A 151 -10.70 5.50 5.28
CA ASN A 151 -10.01 6.77 5.53
C ASN A 151 -9.41 6.75 6.95
N GLU A 152 -8.13 7.09 7.08
CA GLU A 152 -7.41 7.12 8.37
C GLU A 152 -7.57 5.81 9.18
N SER A 153 -7.52 4.65 8.51
CA SER A 153 -7.78 3.35 9.15
C SER A 153 -6.61 2.39 9.12
N ILE A 154 -5.62 2.60 8.27
CA ILE A 154 -4.64 1.57 7.91
C ILE A 154 -3.28 1.93 8.47
N LEU A 155 -2.76 1.06 9.35
CA LEU A 155 -1.42 1.20 9.88
C LEU A 155 -0.38 0.65 8.89
N PRO A 156 0.89 1.11 8.94
CA PRO A 156 1.93 0.69 8.01
C PRO A 156 2.07 -0.83 7.82
N PRO A 157 1.99 -1.68 8.87
CA PRO A 157 2.09 -3.14 8.71
C PRO A 157 0.96 -3.75 7.86
N ALA A 158 -0.25 -3.19 7.94
CA ALA A 158 -1.43 -3.69 7.24
C ALA A 158 -1.49 -3.26 5.76
N THR A 159 -0.65 -2.32 5.32
CA THR A 159 -0.70 -1.75 3.97
C THR A 159 -0.55 -2.81 2.87
N ALA A 160 0.40 -3.73 3.01
CA ALA A 160 0.59 -4.82 2.03
C ALA A 160 -0.57 -5.84 2.07
N GLN A 161 -1.15 -6.04 3.25
CA GLN A 161 -2.26 -6.97 3.45
C GLN A 161 -3.55 -6.44 2.82
N LEU A 162 -3.80 -5.13 2.92
CA LEU A 162 -4.89 -4.45 2.24
C LEU A 162 -4.89 -4.77 0.74
N LEU A 163 -3.73 -4.67 0.08
CA LEU A 163 -3.63 -4.94 -1.36
C LEU A 163 -4.06 -6.37 -1.73
N ASN A 164 -3.82 -7.33 -0.84
CA ASN A 164 -4.27 -8.71 -1.03
C ASN A 164 -5.76 -8.89 -0.72
N ALA A 165 -6.30 -8.12 0.23
CA ALA A 165 -7.71 -8.14 0.62
C ALA A 165 -8.63 -7.50 -0.43
N LEU A 166 -8.13 -6.48 -1.16
CA LEU A 166 -8.86 -5.79 -2.23
C LEU A 166 -8.96 -6.59 -3.55
N ASN A 167 -8.64 -7.89 -3.53
CA ASN A 167 -8.60 -8.73 -4.73
C ASN A 167 -9.96 -8.81 -5.46
N THR A 168 -9.89 -8.84 -6.79
CA THR A 168 -11.02 -8.83 -7.75
C THR A 168 -12.06 -9.93 -7.54
N GLN A 169 -11.69 -11.05 -6.90
CA GLN A 169 -12.63 -12.13 -6.64
C GLN A 169 -13.74 -11.74 -5.64
N SER A 170 -13.46 -10.79 -4.73
CA SER A 170 -14.37 -10.45 -3.63
C SER A 170 -15.12 -9.14 -3.85
N LEU A 171 -14.55 -8.18 -4.58
CA LEU A 171 -15.07 -6.81 -4.71
C LEU A 171 -15.39 -6.42 -6.16
N ARG A 172 -16.12 -7.28 -6.88
CA ARG A 172 -16.40 -7.11 -8.32
C ARG A 172 -17.22 -5.87 -8.67
N ASN A 173 -18.10 -5.42 -7.77
CA ASN A 173 -19.01 -4.30 -8.01
C ASN A 173 -18.53 -2.98 -7.35
N LEU A 174 -17.27 -2.93 -6.92
CA LEU A 174 -16.75 -1.77 -6.21
C LEU A 174 -16.61 -0.58 -7.17
N HIS A 175 -17.35 0.49 -6.88
CA HIS A 175 -17.35 1.73 -7.66
C HIS A 175 -16.54 2.85 -6.98
N ARG A 176 -16.41 2.82 -5.66
CA ARG A 176 -15.73 3.85 -4.88
C ARG A 176 -14.87 3.23 -3.79
N LEU A 177 -13.61 3.61 -3.76
CA LEU A 177 -12.66 3.25 -2.73
C LEU A 177 -12.05 4.51 -2.13
N GLU A 178 -12.22 4.70 -0.82
CA GLU A 178 -11.64 5.83 -0.09
C GLU A 178 -10.56 5.36 0.88
N LEU A 179 -9.36 5.89 0.68
CA LEU A 179 -8.13 5.53 1.39
C LEU A 179 -7.39 6.79 1.84
N ALA A 180 -8.09 7.91 2.04
CA ALA A 180 -7.49 9.17 2.42
C ALA A 180 -6.87 9.12 3.82
N GLY A 181 -5.84 9.92 4.07
CA GLY A 181 -5.23 10.05 5.41
C GLY A 181 -4.51 8.79 5.90
N ASN A 182 -4.18 7.85 5.00
CA ASN A 182 -3.34 6.70 5.33
C ASN A 182 -1.86 7.00 5.02
N ARG A 183 -0.97 6.00 5.15
CA ARG A 183 0.46 6.13 4.84
C ARG A 183 0.86 5.32 3.62
N LEU A 184 -0.02 5.26 2.62
CA LEU A 184 0.20 4.46 1.41
C LEU A 184 1.31 5.08 0.57
N LYS A 185 2.25 4.25 0.11
CA LYS A 185 3.34 4.67 -0.79
C LYS A 185 3.04 4.41 -2.27
N SER A 186 2.02 3.60 -2.56
CA SER A 186 1.66 3.17 -3.91
C SER A 186 0.15 3.06 -4.09
N ILE A 187 -0.30 3.11 -5.35
CA ILE A 187 -1.72 3.04 -5.73
C ILE A 187 -2.15 1.57 -5.92
N PRO A 188 -3.30 1.14 -5.37
CA PRO A 188 -3.75 -0.26 -5.40
C PRO A 188 -4.37 -0.73 -6.74
N LEU A 189 -3.89 -0.29 -7.91
CA LEU A 189 -4.58 -0.56 -9.19
C LEU A 189 -4.49 -2.02 -9.66
N MET A 190 -3.34 -2.68 -9.51
CA MET A 190 -3.11 -4.03 -10.08
C MET A 190 -4.01 -5.12 -9.48
N ARG A 191 -4.66 -4.87 -8.35
CA ARG A 191 -5.45 -5.85 -7.59
C ARG A 191 -6.94 -5.57 -7.60
N LEU A 192 -7.35 -4.38 -8.07
CA LEU A 192 -8.74 -3.98 -8.19
C LEU A 192 -9.28 -4.41 -9.55
N ASP A 193 -10.56 -4.77 -9.61
CA ASP A 193 -11.21 -5.10 -10.87
C ASP A 193 -11.34 -3.79 -11.66
N ILE A 194 -10.56 -3.70 -12.74
CA ILE A 194 -10.28 -2.44 -13.42
C ILE A 194 -11.52 -1.84 -14.11
N TYR A 195 -12.61 -2.58 -14.28
CA TYR A 195 -13.73 -2.12 -15.12
C TYR A 195 -14.81 -1.33 -14.38
N ASN A 196 -14.95 -1.47 -13.05
CA ASN A 196 -16.09 -0.90 -12.33
C ASN A 196 -15.73 0.27 -11.41
N LEU A 197 -14.46 0.47 -11.07
CA LEU A 197 -14.07 1.53 -10.14
C LEU A 197 -14.17 2.92 -10.81
N HIS A 198 -15.03 3.77 -10.26
CA HIS A 198 -15.28 5.14 -10.72
C HIS A 198 -14.55 6.20 -9.89
N ALA A 199 -14.27 5.92 -8.62
CA ALA A 199 -13.62 6.87 -7.71
C ALA A 199 -12.59 6.18 -6.83
N LEU A 200 -11.36 6.68 -6.86
CA LEU A 200 -10.27 6.26 -5.98
C LEU A 200 -9.73 7.50 -5.25
N VAL A 201 -9.97 7.57 -3.94
CA VAL A 201 -9.57 8.72 -3.12
C VAL A 201 -8.32 8.35 -2.33
N LEU A 202 -7.18 8.96 -2.67
CA LEU A 202 -5.86 8.73 -2.06
C LEU A 202 -5.26 10.02 -1.48
N VAL A 203 -6.12 10.99 -1.18
CA VAL A 203 -5.72 12.28 -0.61
C VAL A 203 -4.97 12.07 0.70
N ASN A 204 -3.93 12.86 0.96
CA ASN A 204 -3.17 12.82 2.20
C ASN A 204 -2.58 11.42 2.49
N ASN A 205 -1.74 10.93 1.58
CA ASN A 205 -0.98 9.70 1.71
C ASN A 205 0.53 9.98 1.57
N SER A 206 1.35 8.94 1.36
CA SER A 206 2.81 9.03 1.20
C SER A 206 3.26 8.62 -0.21
N ILE A 207 2.45 8.92 -1.22
CA ILE A 207 2.76 8.58 -2.62
C ILE A 207 3.76 9.62 -3.17
N GLU A 208 4.95 9.16 -3.55
CA GLU A 208 6.01 10.01 -4.11
C GLU A 208 5.97 10.08 -5.63
N SER A 209 5.61 9.00 -6.31
CA SER A 209 5.47 8.96 -7.76
C SER A 209 4.51 7.85 -8.18
N ILE A 210 4.05 7.89 -9.42
CA ILE A 210 3.19 6.87 -10.01
C ILE A 210 3.90 6.37 -11.28
N GLY A 211 4.43 5.15 -11.20
CA GLY A 211 5.22 4.56 -12.29
C GLY A 211 4.39 4.20 -13.51
N TRP A 212 5.09 3.81 -14.57
CA TRP A 212 4.54 3.48 -15.88
C TRP A 212 3.46 2.38 -15.85
N GLU A 213 3.63 1.34 -15.01
CA GLU A 213 2.65 0.25 -14.88
C GLU A 213 1.29 0.77 -14.39
N ASN A 214 1.30 1.55 -13.31
CA ASN A 214 0.10 2.15 -12.74
C ASN A 214 -0.52 3.15 -13.72
N VAL A 215 0.28 3.98 -14.39
CA VAL A 215 -0.22 4.91 -15.43
C VAL A 215 -0.89 4.16 -16.58
N THR A 216 -0.31 3.05 -17.04
CA THR A 216 -0.89 2.21 -18.10
C THR A 216 -2.24 1.65 -17.67
N ASN A 217 -2.36 1.18 -16.43
CA ASN A 217 -3.64 0.75 -15.87
C ASN A 217 -4.65 1.90 -15.78
N LEU A 218 -4.24 3.11 -15.39
CA LEU A 218 -5.12 4.28 -15.38
C LEU A 218 -5.69 4.60 -16.76
N TYR A 219 -4.89 4.51 -17.82
CA TYR A 219 -5.38 4.70 -19.18
C TYR A 219 -6.42 3.66 -19.61
N GLN A 220 -6.34 2.43 -19.11
CA GLN A 220 -7.36 1.40 -19.35
C GLN A 220 -8.69 1.74 -18.65
N GLN A 221 -8.63 2.43 -17.50
CA GLN A 221 -9.78 2.83 -16.70
C GLN A 221 -10.29 4.23 -17.06
N MET A 222 -10.74 4.44 -18.30
CA MET A 222 -11.07 5.79 -18.82
C MET A 222 -12.06 6.61 -17.96
N ARG A 223 -12.90 5.96 -17.16
CA ARG A 223 -13.95 6.61 -16.34
C ARG A 223 -13.55 6.81 -14.87
N ILE A 224 -12.40 6.31 -14.43
CA ILE A 224 -11.97 6.46 -13.04
C ILE A 224 -11.60 7.92 -12.75
N ARG A 225 -12.00 8.39 -11.57
CA ARG A 225 -11.52 9.64 -10.98
C ARG A 225 -10.59 9.33 -9.82
N VAL A 226 -9.36 9.81 -9.90
CA VAL A 226 -8.33 9.59 -8.87
C VAL A 226 -8.02 10.91 -8.17
N TYR A 227 -8.14 10.94 -6.85
CA TYR A 227 -7.85 12.11 -6.03
C TYR A 227 -6.53 11.91 -5.30
N LEU A 228 -5.59 12.83 -5.50
CA LEU A 228 -4.17 12.65 -5.13
C LEU A 228 -3.56 13.82 -4.36
N SER A 229 -4.33 14.86 -4.07
CA SER A 229 -3.85 16.01 -3.30
C SER A 229 -3.25 15.62 -1.95
N LEU A 230 -2.35 16.46 -1.43
CA LEU A 230 -1.64 16.24 -0.18
C LEU A 230 -0.75 14.97 -0.15
N ASN A 231 -0.22 14.54 -1.30
CA ASN A 231 0.83 13.53 -1.38
C ASN A 231 2.20 14.17 -1.66
N PRO A 232 3.31 13.60 -1.14
CA PRO A 232 4.65 14.18 -1.25
C PRO A 232 5.33 13.85 -2.59
N PHE A 233 4.82 14.39 -3.70
CA PHE A 233 5.35 14.04 -5.03
C PHE A 233 6.83 14.43 -5.22
N ARG A 234 7.62 13.49 -5.72
CA ARG A 234 9.01 13.67 -6.12
C ARG A 234 9.05 14.13 -7.57
N CYS A 235 9.26 15.41 -7.80
CA CYS A 235 9.30 16.07 -9.10
C CYS A 235 10.70 16.04 -9.74
N ASN A 236 11.23 14.84 -9.86
CA ASN A 236 12.39 14.51 -10.68
C ASN A 236 11.91 13.68 -11.88
N CYS A 237 12.83 12.96 -12.52
CA CYS A 237 12.49 12.20 -13.71
C CYS A 237 11.70 10.90 -13.43
N ASP A 238 11.62 10.44 -12.17
CA ASP A 238 10.71 9.34 -11.79
C ASP A 238 9.22 9.73 -11.97
N LEU A 239 8.92 11.03 -12.02
CA LEU A 239 7.57 11.55 -12.21
C LEU A 239 7.12 11.57 -13.67
N GLU A 240 8.01 11.34 -14.64
CA GLU A 240 7.78 11.60 -16.06
C GLU A 240 6.46 11.00 -16.58
N ALA A 241 6.25 9.70 -16.36
CA ALA A 241 5.05 9.00 -16.83
C ALA A 241 3.77 9.59 -16.23
N PHE A 242 3.79 9.91 -14.92
CA PHE A 242 2.66 10.50 -14.22
C PHE A 242 2.40 11.95 -14.67
N TYR A 243 3.45 12.73 -14.89
CA TYR A 243 3.37 14.09 -15.39
C TYR A 243 2.65 14.13 -16.75
N TYR A 244 3.04 13.29 -17.70
CA TYR A 244 2.36 13.23 -19.00
C TYR A 244 0.93 12.71 -18.91
N TRP A 245 0.66 11.76 -18.00
CA TRP A 245 -0.71 11.33 -17.73
C TRP A 245 -1.61 12.46 -17.17
N LEU A 246 -1.09 13.30 -16.27
CA LEU A 246 -1.82 14.47 -15.77
C LEU A 246 -2.11 15.49 -16.88
N LYS A 247 -1.17 15.69 -17.81
CA LYS A 247 -1.35 16.62 -18.94
C LYS A 247 -2.36 16.12 -19.98
N ASN A 248 -2.40 14.80 -20.20
CA ASN A 248 -3.18 14.18 -21.27
C ASN A 248 -4.52 13.59 -20.80
N SER A 249 -4.82 13.61 -19.51
CA SER A 249 -6.06 13.07 -18.95
C SER A 249 -6.81 14.08 -18.09
N SER A 250 -8.12 13.87 -17.94
CA SER A 250 -8.98 14.56 -16.97
C SER A 250 -9.36 13.67 -15.78
N GLN A 251 -8.65 12.54 -15.62
CA GLN A 251 -8.95 11.51 -14.63
C GLN A 251 -8.53 11.92 -13.20
N CYS A 252 -7.75 13.00 -13.04
CA CYS A 252 -7.37 13.55 -11.73
C CYS A 252 -8.05 14.92 -11.51
N PRO A 253 -9.23 14.96 -10.85
CA PRO A 253 -9.97 16.22 -10.67
C PRO A 253 -9.25 17.27 -9.81
N ASP A 254 -8.34 16.83 -8.93
CA ASP A 254 -7.56 17.69 -8.05
C ASP A 254 -6.12 17.89 -8.52
N ALA A 255 -5.83 17.67 -9.81
CA ALA A 255 -4.50 17.83 -10.42
C ALA A 255 -3.86 19.20 -10.12
N GLY A 256 -4.65 20.29 -10.14
CA GLY A 256 -4.17 21.64 -9.84
C GLY A 256 -3.76 21.88 -8.38
N ARG A 257 -4.01 20.91 -7.49
CA ARG A 257 -3.59 20.95 -6.07
C ARG A 257 -2.39 20.05 -5.78
N LEU A 258 -1.86 19.34 -6.77
CA LEU A 258 -0.69 18.49 -6.59
C LEU A 258 0.56 19.36 -6.52
N LEU A 259 1.32 19.22 -5.44
CA LEU A 259 2.53 20.00 -5.19
C LEU A 259 3.74 19.07 -5.14
N CYS A 260 4.87 19.57 -5.62
CA CYS A 260 6.16 18.92 -5.45
C CYS A 260 6.64 18.99 -3.99
N SER A 261 7.10 17.88 -3.44
CA SER A 261 7.76 17.79 -2.13
C SER A 261 9.28 17.72 -2.27
N GLU A 262 9.73 17.00 -3.29
CA GLU A 262 11.14 16.85 -3.66
C GLU A 262 11.34 17.14 -5.16
N PRO A 263 12.57 17.49 -5.59
CA PRO A 263 13.70 17.93 -4.77
C PRO A 263 13.42 19.27 -4.08
N GLU A 264 14.26 19.68 -3.12
CA GLU A 264 14.04 20.92 -2.35
C GLU A 264 13.91 22.16 -3.23
N ALA A 265 14.65 22.24 -4.34
CA ALA A 265 14.58 23.33 -5.30
C ALA A 265 13.21 23.48 -5.97
N LYS A 266 12.39 22.42 -6.00
CA LYS A 266 11.05 22.42 -6.60
C LYS A 266 9.93 22.32 -5.54
N ARG A 267 10.27 22.30 -4.25
CA ARG A 267 9.28 22.12 -3.18
C ARG A 267 8.19 23.21 -3.24
N GLY A 268 6.93 22.80 -3.16
CA GLY A 268 5.76 23.68 -3.21
C GLY A 268 5.34 24.12 -4.62
N ILE A 269 6.10 23.79 -5.67
CA ILE A 269 5.69 24.07 -7.04
C ILE A 269 4.53 23.13 -7.43
N PRO A 270 3.43 23.65 -8.01
CA PRO A 270 2.38 22.80 -8.56
C PRO A 270 2.88 21.93 -9.70
N VAL A 271 2.56 20.63 -9.68
CA VAL A 271 3.01 19.65 -10.69
C VAL A 271 2.57 20.07 -12.10
N GLU A 272 1.39 20.68 -12.23
CA GLU A 272 0.88 21.19 -13.51
C GLU A 272 1.73 22.33 -14.11
N LYS A 273 2.54 23.03 -13.30
CA LYS A 273 3.40 24.14 -13.73
C LYS A 273 4.79 23.69 -14.16
N LEU A 274 5.14 22.42 -13.96
CA LEU A 274 6.39 21.86 -14.45
C LEU A 274 6.43 21.88 -15.98
N ARG A 275 7.66 21.99 -16.52
CA ARG A 275 7.97 21.82 -17.94
C ARG A 275 8.46 20.40 -18.18
N GLY A 276 8.45 19.94 -19.44
CA GLY A 276 8.98 18.61 -19.79
C GLY A 276 10.44 18.41 -19.36
N GLU A 277 11.27 19.44 -19.52
CA GLU A 277 12.67 19.48 -19.06
C GLU A 277 12.83 19.24 -17.56
N ASP A 278 11.81 19.58 -16.74
CA ASP A 278 11.88 19.41 -15.29
C ASP A 278 11.70 17.94 -14.86
N VAL A 279 11.27 17.05 -15.77
CA VAL A 279 11.03 15.63 -15.52
C VAL A 279 11.73 14.71 -16.54
N ASP A 280 12.62 15.24 -17.38
CA ASP A 280 13.33 14.47 -18.41
C ASP A 280 14.63 13.84 -17.85
N CYS A 281 14.75 12.50 -17.91
CA CYS A 281 15.97 11.79 -17.48
C CYS A 281 17.09 11.82 -18.54
N MET A 282 16.82 12.26 -19.79
CA MET A 282 17.80 12.14 -20.88
C MET A 282 18.94 13.17 -20.79
N ASN A 283 18.73 14.28 -20.09
CA ASN A 283 19.72 15.36 -20.00
C ASN A 283 20.91 15.01 -19.08
N GLU A 284 20.73 14.16 -18.06
CA GLU A 284 21.82 13.72 -17.19
C GLU A 284 22.78 12.74 -17.89
N ASN A 285 22.29 12.01 -18.89
CA ASN A 285 23.10 11.01 -19.61
C ASN A 285 24.06 11.62 -20.64
N LEU A 286 23.82 12.86 -21.11
CA LEU A 286 24.69 13.51 -22.10
C LEU A 286 26.07 13.85 -21.55
N GLU A 287 26.16 14.28 -20.29
CA GLU A 287 27.45 14.55 -19.64
C GLU A 287 28.21 13.24 -19.38
N ALA A 288 27.53 12.23 -18.84
CA ALA A 288 28.13 10.91 -18.59
C ALA A 288 28.64 10.25 -19.88
N VAL A 289 27.86 10.28 -20.96
CA VAL A 289 28.26 9.73 -22.27
C VAL A 289 29.45 10.51 -22.86
N SER A 290 29.50 11.83 -22.68
CA SER A 290 30.61 12.68 -23.13
C SER A 290 31.94 12.33 -22.44
N TYR A 291 31.94 12.16 -21.11
CA TYR A 291 33.14 11.80 -20.36
C TYR A 291 33.63 10.38 -20.66
N VAL A 292 32.73 9.43 -20.85
CA VAL A 292 33.09 8.06 -21.27
C VAL A 292 33.75 8.09 -22.65
N PHE A 293 33.20 8.86 -23.60
CA PHE A 293 33.80 9.00 -24.92
C PHE A 293 35.19 9.66 -24.86
N LEU A 294 35.35 10.72 -24.07
CA LEU A 294 36.66 11.37 -23.84
C LEU A 294 37.68 10.39 -23.24
N GLY A 295 37.27 9.57 -22.27
CA GLY A 295 38.13 8.56 -21.64
C GLY A 295 38.61 7.50 -22.64
N ILE A 296 37.73 7.03 -23.53
CA ILE A 296 38.08 6.08 -24.59
C ILE A 296 39.09 6.70 -25.57
N VAL A 297 38.87 7.96 -25.98
CA VAL A 297 39.78 8.66 -26.89
C VAL A 297 41.16 8.84 -26.28
N LEU A 298 41.25 9.26 -25.01
CA LEU A 298 42.53 9.42 -24.32
C LEU A 298 43.28 8.09 -24.15
N ALA A 299 42.55 7.00 -23.86
CA ALA A 299 43.13 5.67 -23.77
C ALA A 299 43.71 5.21 -25.12
N LEU A 300 42.99 5.42 -26.22
CA LEU A 300 43.47 5.09 -27.57
C LEU A 300 44.71 5.89 -27.94
N ILE A 301 44.74 7.19 -27.65
CA ILE A 301 45.94 8.04 -27.85
C ILE A 301 47.12 7.48 -27.04
N GLY A 302 46.89 7.11 -25.77
CA GLY A 302 47.91 6.52 -24.92
C GLY A 302 48.46 5.20 -25.47
N VAL A 303 47.60 4.31 -25.96
CA VAL A 303 48.00 3.04 -26.58
C VAL A 303 48.82 3.27 -27.84
N VAL A 304 48.37 4.17 -28.72
CA VAL A 304 49.12 4.52 -29.95
C VAL A 304 50.49 5.11 -29.61
N PHE A 305 50.55 6.02 -28.63
CA PHE A 305 51.81 6.61 -28.18
C PHE A 305 52.78 5.56 -27.61
N LEU A 306 52.29 4.68 -26.74
CA LEU A 306 53.08 3.56 -26.20
C LEU A 306 53.56 2.61 -27.30
N MET A 307 52.71 2.32 -28.30
CA MET A 307 53.08 1.51 -29.45
C MET A 307 54.18 2.17 -30.28
N VAL A 308 54.10 3.48 -30.53
CA VAL A 308 55.13 4.25 -31.24
C VAL A 308 56.46 4.22 -30.46
N LEU A 309 56.42 4.41 -29.14
CA LEU A 309 57.61 4.29 -28.29
C LEU A 309 58.18 2.87 -28.31
N TYR A 310 57.33 1.86 -28.27
CA TYR A 310 57.74 0.46 -28.31
C TYR A 310 58.41 0.09 -29.63
N LEU A 311 57.81 0.47 -30.76
CA LEU A 311 58.37 0.21 -32.09
C LEU A 311 59.71 0.94 -32.29
N ASN A 312 59.84 2.16 -31.76
CA ASN A 312 61.06 2.95 -31.86
C ASN A 312 62.06 2.72 -30.72
N ARG A 313 61.81 1.77 -29.80
CA ARG A 313 62.64 1.57 -28.59
C ARG A 313 64.13 1.39 -28.88
N GLY A 314 64.47 0.71 -29.97
CA GLY A 314 65.85 0.47 -30.38
C GLY A 314 66.53 1.73 -30.92
N GLY A 315 65.81 2.53 -31.71
CA GLY A 315 66.27 3.81 -32.24
C GLY A 315 66.46 4.84 -31.13
N ILE A 316 65.48 4.96 -30.23
CA ILE A 316 65.54 5.84 -29.05
C ILE A 316 66.73 5.46 -28.16
N LYS A 317 66.97 4.17 -27.93
CA LYS A 317 68.12 3.70 -27.13
C LYS A 317 69.46 4.06 -27.78
N ARG A 318 69.60 3.90 -29.10
CA ARG A 318 70.81 4.33 -29.83
C ARG A 318 70.99 5.85 -29.77
N TRP A 319 69.94 6.60 -30.02
CA TRP A 319 69.97 8.07 -29.98
C TRP A 319 70.38 8.59 -28.60
N LEU A 320 69.82 8.02 -27.52
CA LEU A 320 70.17 8.37 -26.15
C LEU A 320 71.64 8.07 -25.83
N ASN A 321 72.15 6.92 -26.30
CA ASN A 321 73.56 6.56 -26.12
C ASN A 321 74.49 7.52 -26.89
N ASN A 322 74.17 7.84 -28.15
CA ASN A 322 74.96 8.77 -28.95
C ASN A 322 74.99 10.18 -28.34
N ILE A 323 73.87 10.65 -27.78
CA ILE A 323 73.82 11.94 -27.06
C ILE A 323 74.68 11.89 -25.80
N ARG A 324 74.61 10.78 -25.05
CA ARG A 324 75.43 10.62 -23.84
C ARG A 324 76.91 10.65 -24.17
N GLU A 325 77.32 9.99 -25.25
CA GLU A 325 78.68 9.99 -25.75
C GLU A 325 79.09 11.40 -26.20
N ALA A 326 78.27 12.09 -26.99
CA ALA A 326 78.55 13.46 -27.42
C ALA A 326 78.67 14.45 -26.24
N CYS A 327 77.80 14.35 -25.23
CA CYS A 327 77.90 15.15 -24.00
C CYS A 327 79.18 14.83 -23.21
N ARG A 328 79.56 13.54 -23.15
CA ARG A 328 80.76 13.10 -22.46
C ARG A 328 82.00 13.68 -23.12
N ASP A 329 82.11 13.58 -24.45
CA ASP A 329 83.22 14.14 -25.21
C ASP A 329 83.33 15.65 -25.03
N GLN A 330 82.20 16.35 -25.07
CA GLN A 330 82.16 17.80 -24.83
C GLN A 330 82.67 18.15 -23.42
N MET A 331 82.23 17.41 -22.40
CA MET A 331 82.65 17.60 -21.01
C MET A 331 84.14 17.33 -20.81
N GLU A 332 84.68 16.28 -21.45
CA GLU A 332 86.12 15.96 -21.40
C GLU A 332 86.95 17.08 -22.05
N VAL A 333 86.51 17.64 -23.18
CA VAL A 333 87.18 18.79 -23.82
C VAL A 333 87.16 20.04 -22.91
N TYR A 334 86.04 20.33 -22.25
CA TYR A 334 85.96 21.41 -21.27
C TYR A 334 86.91 21.19 -20.10
N HIS A 335 87.02 19.95 -19.60
CA HIS A 335 87.92 19.60 -18.51
C HIS A 335 89.39 19.79 -18.91
N TYR A 336 89.79 19.33 -20.10
CA TYR A 336 91.15 19.53 -20.62
C TYR A 336 91.51 21.01 -20.78
N ARG A 337 90.61 21.84 -21.33
CA ARG A 337 90.87 23.29 -21.43
C ARG A 337 90.98 23.95 -20.06
N TYR A 338 90.12 23.58 -19.12
CA TYR A 338 90.17 24.11 -17.77
C TYR A 338 91.50 23.79 -17.08
N GLU A 339 91.99 22.55 -17.16
CA GLU A 339 93.31 22.16 -16.63
C GLU A 339 94.45 22.93 -17.29
N GLN A 340 94.36 23.23 -18.58
CA GLN A 340 95.39 23.96 -19.32
C GLN A 340 95.43 25.45 -18.97
N ASP A 341 94.27 26.08 -18.81
CA ASP A 341 94.15 27.51 -18.44
C ASP A 341 94.44 27.75 -16.94
N SER A 342 94.31 26.73 -16.10
CA SER A 342 94.57 26.81 -14.65
C SER A 342 96.01 26.40 -14.25
N ASP A 343 96.89 26.08 -15.21
CA ASP A 343 98.32 25.86 -14.94
C ASP A 343 99.01 27.20 -14.57
N PRO A 344 99.43 27.40 -13.31
CA PRO A 344 100.01 28.66 -12.84
C PRO A 344 101.36 29.01 -13.51
N ARG A 345 101.94 28.13 -14.33
CA ARG A 345 103.16 28.42 -15.09
C ARG A 345 102.94 29.36 -16.27
N LEU A 346 101.74 29.41 -16.84
CA LEU A 346 101.41 30.26 -18.00
C LEU A 346 101.06 31.71 -17.62
N ALA A 347 100.69 31.98 -16.36
CA ALA A 347 100.33 33.33 -15.89
C ALA A 347 101.53 34.31 -15.77
N ASN A 348 102.77 33.83 -15.89
CA ASN A 348 103.98 34.64 -15.71
C ASN A 348 104.64 35.12 -17.02
N VAL A 349 104.00 35.00 -18.19
CA VAL A 349 104.59 35.36 -19.49
C VAL A 349 104.06 36.69 -20.07
N ALA A 350 103.24 37.43 -19.33
CA ALA A 350 102.74 38.74 -19.76
C ALA A 350 103.26 39.88 -18.88
N VAL A 351 104.50 40.33 -19.13
CA VAL A 351 105.00 41.70 -18.91
C VAL A 351 105.92 42.08 -20.06
#